data_AF-A0A8J5YVQ6-F1
#
_entry.id   AF-A0A8J5YVQ6-F1
#
_cell.length_a   1.000
_cell.length_b   1.000
_cell.length_c   1.000
_cell.angle_alpha   90.00
_cell.angle_beta   90.00
_cell.angle_gamma   90.00
#
_symmetry.space_group_name_H-M   'P 1'
#
loop_
_entity.id
_entity.type
_entity.pdbx_description
1 polymer ?
#
loop_
_entity_poly.entity_id
_entity_poly.type
_entity_poly.pdbx_seq_one_letter_code
_entity_poly.pdbx_strand_id
1 'polypeptide(L)'
;MLAVSTFQRLVNTLGTPKDTPELREKLDKTRLHIGQLVKDTSTKLKQASETYHSTGISASKKVADAKLAKDFQAVLKEFQKAQRLAAEKETSYAPSVPKAILPSRYLTVGRFICK
;
A
#
# COMPACT_ATOMS: atom_id res chain seq x y z
N MET A 1 13.59 -3.67 3.42
CA MET A 1 12.72 -3.23 4.53
C MET A 1 12.94 -1.78 4.97
N LEU A 2 14.08 -1.14 4.64
CA LEU A 2 14.37 0.28 4.99
C LEU A 2 13.29 1.29 4.56
N ALA A 3 12.58 1.04 3.46
CA ALA A 3 11.53 1.94 2.96
C ALA A 3 10.36 2.09 3.94
N VAL A 4 9.83 0.99 4.50
CA VAL A 4 8.71 1.02 5.46
C VAL A 4 9.12 1.68 6.78
N SER A 5 10.32 1.38 7.27
CA SER A 5 10.84 2.02 8.49
C SER A 5 11.03 3.53 8.30
N THR A 6 11.49 3.95 7.11
CA THR A 6 11.59 5.38 6.76
C THR A 6 10.21 6.03 6.73
N PHE A 7 9.23 5.36 6.12
CA PHE A 7 7.85 5.83 6.06
C PHE A 7 7.23 5.97 7.45
N GLN A 8 7.36 4.97 8.32
CA GLN A 8 6.93 5.06 9.72
C GLN A 8 7.54 6.27 10.44
N ARG A 9 8.84 6.52 10.24
CA ARG A 9 9.51 7.66 10.88
C ARG A 9 8.94 8.99 10.39
N LEU A 10 8.65 9.12 9.09
CA LEU A 10 8.00 10.31 8.52
C LEU A 10 6.57 10.49 9.07
N VAL A 11 5.80 9.41 9.16
CA VAL A 11 4.45 9.42 9.74
C VAL A 11 4.46 9.85 11.20
N ASN A 12 5.44 9.40 11.99
CA ASN A 12 5.57 9.81 13.39
C ASN A 12 5.93 11.29 13.57
N THR A 13 6.55 11.92 12.56
CA THR A 13 6.81 13.37 12.58
C THR A 13 5.62 14.21 12.13
N LEU A 14 4.64 13.62 11.44
CA LEU A 14 3.40 14.31 11.06
C LEU A 14 2.61 14.72 12.31
N GLY A 15 2.12 15.96 12.32
CA GLY A 15 1.37 16.52 13.46
C GLY A 15 2.24 16.92 14.66
N THR A 16 3.57 16.90 14.51
CA THR A 16 4.50 17.55 15.44
C THR A 16 4.89 18.92 14.90
N PRO A 17 5.45 19.86 15.69
CA PRO A 17 5.94 21.14 15.17
C PRO A 17 7.10 21.01 14.16
N LYS A 18 7.61 19.79 13.94
CA LYS A 18 8.57 19.47 12.88
C LYS A 18 7.91 19.14 11.54
N ASP A 19 6.58 19.11 11.46
CA ASP A 19 5.85 18.89 10.22
C ASP A 19 6.14 20.04 9.24
N THR A 20 6.81 19.72 8.13
CA THR A 20 7.10 20.68 7.06
C THR A 20 6.53 20.16 5.73
N PRO A 21 6.19 21.04 4.78
CA PRO A 21 5.70 20.63 3.46
C PRO A 21 6.70 19.72 2.73
N GLU A 22 8.01 19.94 2.90
CA GLU A 22 9.06 19.06 2.36
C GLU A 22 9.00 17.64 2.95
N LEU A 23 8.71 17.50 4.25
CA LEU A 23 8.52 16.18 4.88
C LEU A 23 7.29 15.46 4.32
N ARG A 24 6.19 16.20 4.07
CA ARG A 24 4.98 15.64 3.45
C ARG A 24 5.24 15.17 2.02
N GLU A 25 5.96 15.95 1.22
CA GLU A 25 6.36 15.53 -0.13
C GLU A 25 7.23 14.26 -0.09
N LYS A 26 8.19 14.21 0.85
CA LYS A 26 9.04 13.03 1.05
C LYS A 26 8.25 11.81 1.50
N LEU A 27 7.23 12.00 2.32
CA LEU A 27 6.31 10.94 2.73
C LEU A 27 5.51 10.41 1.54
N ASP A 28 4.99 11.28 0.67
CA ASP A 28 4.28 10.89 -0.54
C ASP A 28 5.17 10.12 -1.52
N LYS A 29 6.39 10.61 -1.76
CA LYS A 29 7.39 9.89 -2.56
C LYS A 29 7.69 8.51 -1.99
N THR A 30 7.86 8.42 -0.67
CA THR A 30 8.12 7.14 0.02
C THR A 30 6.92 6.20 -0.08
N ARG A 31 5.69 6.73 0.07
CA ARG A 31 4.43 5.98 -0.09
C ARG A 31 4.34 5.35 -1.47
N LEU A 32 4.60 6.14 -2.52
CA LEU A 32 4.59 5.66 -3.91
C LEU A 32 5.67 4.60 -4.14
N HIS A 33 6.88 4.84 -3.63
CA HIS A 33 7.99 3.89 -3.75
C HIS A 33 7.66 2.54 -3.10
N ILE A 34 7.10 2.53 -1.89
CA ILE A 34 6.68 1.29 -1.22
C ILE A 34 5.57 0.61 -2.03
N GLY A 35 4.58 1.35 -2.52
CA GLY A 35 3.52 0.80 -3.37
C GLY A 35 4.07 0.14 -4.65
N GLN A 36 5.10 0.73 -5.25
CA GLN A 36 5.78 0.16 -6.41
C GLN A 36 6.54 -1.12 -6.04
N LEU A 37 7.36 -1.10 -4.98
CA LEU A 37 8.01 -2.31 -4.47
C LEU A 37 7.02 -3.44 -4.17
N VAL A 38 5.84 -3.08 -3.66
CA VAL A 38 4.78 -4.03 -3.36
C VAL A 38 4.24 -4.67 -4.64
N LYS A 39 3.98 -3.88 -5.68
CA LYS A 39 3.56 -4.38 -6.99
C LYS A 39 4.64 -5.26 -7.61
N ASP A 40 5.89 -4.79 -7.65
CA ASP A 40 7.01 -5.55 -8.21
C ASP A 40 7.21 -6.88 -7.48
N THR A 41 7.10 -6.88 -6.15
CA THR A 41 7.19 -8.11 -5.33
C THR A 41 6.01 -9.04 -5.61
N SER A 42 4.78 -8.51 -5.70
CA SER A 42 3.60 -9.31 -6.03
C SER A 42 3.68 -9.93 -7.43
N THR A 43 4.17 -9.18 -8.41
CA THR A 43 4.38 -9.67 -9.78
C THR A 43 5.45 -10.74 -9.79
N LYS A 44 6.57 -10.54 -9.10
CA LYS A 44 7.62 -11.57 -8.96
C LYS A 44 7.10 -12.83 -8.26
N LEU A 45 6.28 -12.69 -7.22
CA LEU A 45 5.66 -13.81 -6.53
C LEU A 45 4.71 -14.59 -7.45
N LYS A 46 3.94 -13.86 -8.29
CA LYS A 46 3.01 -14.46 -9.25
C LYS A 46 3.74 -15.13 -10.41
N GLN A 47 4.77 -14.49 -10.97
CA GLN A 47 5.62 -15.09 -12.01
C GLN A 47 6.35 -16.32 -11.47
N ALA A 48 6.85 -16.26 -10.24
CA ALA A 48 7.37 -17.44 -9.56
C ALA A 48 6.28 -18.52 -9.53
N SER A 49 5.07 -18.20 -9.02
CA SER A 49 3.89 -19.09 -8.95
C SER A 49 3.56 -19.77 -10.30
N GLU A 50 3.64 -19.03 -11.42
CA GLU A 50 3.33 -19.51 -12.77
C GLU A 50 4.49 -20.33 -13.38
N THR A 51 5.74 -19.98 -13.07
CA THR A 51 6.94 -20.72 -13.50
C THR A 51 6.97 -22.15 -12.92
N TYR A 52 6.37 -22.36 -11.75
CA TYR A 52 6.23 -23.69 -11.12
C TYR A 52 5.44 -24.70 -11.95
N HIS A 53 4.54 -24.25 -12.82
CA HIS A 53 3.74 -25.17 -13.66
C HIS A 53 4.51 -25.65 -14.90
N SER A 54 5.49 -24.90 -15.37
CA SER A 54 6.14 -25.15 -16.67
C SER A 54 7.51 -25.80 -16.56
N THR A 55 8.18 -25.66 -15.41
CA THR A 55 9.54 -26.18 -15.23
C THR A 55 9.69 -26.78 -13.84
N GLY A 56 9.92 -28.09 -13.75
CA GLY A 56 10.12 -28.82 -12.50
C GLY A 56 11.35 -28.31 -11.74
N ILE A 57 11.16 -27.27 -10.93
CA ILE A 57 12.24 -26.61 -10.19
C ILE A 57 12.22 -27.04 -8.71
N SER A 58 13.42 -27.33 -8.21
CA SER A 58 13.78 -27.91 -6.92
C SER A 58 13.20 -27.20 -5.69
N ALA A 59 12.91 -27.98 -4.65
CA ALA A 59 12.32 -27.55 -3.36
C ALA A 59 13.02 -26.35 -2.70
N SER A 60 14.30 -26.11 -3.00
CA SER A 60 15.08 -24.96 -2.53
C SER A 60 14.53 -23.61 -3.03
N LYS A 61 14.01 -23.54 -4.27
CA LYS A 61 13.37 -22.31 -4.78
C LYS A 61 11.98 -22.09 -4.17
N LYS A 62 11.24 -23.17 -3.86
CA LYS A 62 9.95 -23.12 -3.13
C LYS A 62 10.08 -22.51 -1.74
N VAL A 63 11.15 -22.85 -1.00
CA VAL A 63 11.40 -22.30 0.34
C VAL A 63 11.74 -20.81 0.29
N ALA A 64 12.54 -20.38 -0.69
CA ALA A 64 12.89 -18.97 -0.86
C ALA A 64 11.66 -18.10 -1.17
N ASP A 65 10.77 -18.56 -2.06
CA ASP A 65 9.54 -17.85 -2.40
C ASP A 65 8.51 -17.87 -1.26
N ALA A 66 8.38 -18.97 -0.51
CA ALA A 66 7.52 -19.02 0.66
C ALA A 66 8.00 -18.06 1.78
N LYS A 67 9.31 -17.93 1.95
CA LYS A 67 9.88 -16.93 2.88
C LYS A 67 9.61 -15.51 2.38
N LEU A 68 9.82 -15.26 1.08
CA LEU A 68 9.54 -13.95 0.48
C LEU A 68 8.06 -13.57 0.59
N ALA A 69 7.13 -14.52 0.42
CA ALA A 69 5.70 -14.30 0.58
C ALA A 69 5.36 -13.90 2.04
N LYS A 70 5.98 -14.54 3.03
CA LYS A 70 5.82 -14.17 4.45
C LYS A 70 6.40 -12.80 4.76
N ASP A 71 7.62 -12.52 4.30
CA ASP A 71 8.28 -11.21 4.44
C ASP A 71 7.43 -10.11 3.78
N PHE A 72 6.87 -10.39 2.59
CA PHE A 72 5.98 -9.49 1.87
C PHE A 72 4.67 -9.22 2.62
N GLN A 73 4.03 -10.25 3.19
CA GLN A 73 2.85 -10.07 4.05
C GLN A 73 3.15 -9.21 5.27
N ALA A 74 4.31 -9.41 5.91
CA ALA A 74 4.73 -8.59 7.05
C ALA A 74 4.92 -7.12 6.63
N VAL A 75 5.61 -6.88 5.51
CA VAL A 75 5.81 -5.55 4.92
C VAL A 75 4.48 -4.87 4.58
N LEU A 76 3.53 -5.62 4.00
CA LEU A 76 2.19 -5.12 3.68
C LEU A 76 1.42 -4.70 4.92
N LYS A 77 1.41 -5.53 5.97
CA LYS A 77 0.73 -5.22 7.23
C LYS A 77 1.31 -3.97 7.88
N GLU A 78 2.64 -3.87 7.94
CA GLU A 78 3.33 -2.70 8.48
C GLU A 78 3.03 -1.44 7.66
N PHE A 79 3.02 -1.55 6.33
CA PHE A 79 2.69 -0.43 5.45
C PHE A 79 1.23 0.03 5.60
N GLN A 80 0.28 -0.89 5.67
CA GLN A 80 -1.13 -0.58 5.92
C GLN A 80 -1.33 0.14 7.26
N LYS A 81 -0.65 -0.33 8.32
CA LYS A 81 -0.68 0.31 9.64
C LYS A 81 -0.10 1.72 9.58
N ALA A 82 1.04 1.89 8.91
CA ALA A 82 1.66 3.20 8.74
C ALA A 82 0.80 4.15 7.89
N GLN A 83 0.11 3.66 6.84
CA GLN A 83 -0.83 4.44 6.06
C GLN A 83 -2.02 4.91 6.90
N ARG A 84 -2.54 4.05 7.79
CA ARG A 84 -3.62 4.43 8.70
C ARG A 84 -3.15 5.53 9.66
N LEU A 85 -1.99 5.35 10.28
CA LEU A 85 -1.40 6.37 11.15
C LEU A 85 -1.17 7.70 10.40
N ALA A 86 -0.71 7.65 9.14
CA ALA A 86 -0.56 8.85 8.31
C ALA A 86 -1.91 9.56 8.14
N ALA A 87 -2.95 8.82 7.75
CA ALA A 87 -4.30 9.36 7.56
C ALA A 87 -4.90 9.93 8.87
N GLU A 88 -4.69 9.26 10.01
CA GLU A 88 -5.10 9.75 11.33
C GLU A 88 -4.38 11.06 11.70
N LYS A 89 -3.09 11.19 11.40
CA LYS A 89 -2.30 12.39 11.68
C LYS A 89 -2.63 13.55 10.74
N GLU A 90 -2.88 13.27 9.46
CA GLU A 90 -3.32 14.27 8.49
C GLU A 90 -4.74 14.78 8.77
N THR A 91 -5.64 13.91 9.25
CA THR A 91 -7.01 14.30 9.63
C THR A 91 -7.08 15.05 10.95
N SER A 92 -6.10 14.91 11.85
CA SER A 92 -6.05 15.70 13.08
C SER A 92 -5.72 17.18 12.86
N TYR A 93 -5.24 17.57 11.66
CA TYR A 93 -4.93 18.96 11.31
C TYR A 93 -5.91 19.60 10.30
N ALA A 94 -6.74 18.81 9.62
CA ALA A 94 -7.77 19.32 8.71
C ALA A 94 -9.16 19.08 9.32
N PRO A 95 -10.04 20.09 9.43
CA PRO A 95 -11.42 19.85 9.81
C PRO A 95 -11.99 18.85 8.81
N SER A 96 -12.46 17.73 9.34
CA SER A 96 -12.93 16.56 8.61
C SER A 96 -13.76 16.95 7.40
N VAL A 97 -13.24 16.69 6.20
CA VAL A 97 -14.11 16.38 5.06
C VAL A 97 -14.18 14.86 5.02
N PRO A 98 -15.31 14.23 5.40
CA PRO A 98 -15.50 12.81 5.22
C PRO A 98 -15.26 12.50 3.75
N LYS A 99 -14.19 11.74 3.47
CA LYS A 99 -13.96 11.21 2.14
C LYS A 99 -15.06 10.17 1.91
N ALA A 100 -16.15 10.65 1.31
CA ALA A 100 -17.27 9.83 0.91
C ALA A 100 -16.73 8.61 0.17
N ILE A 101 -16.91 7.45 0.80
CA ILE A 101 -16.75 6.16 0.15
C ILE A 101 -17.90 6.11 -0.86
N LEU A 102 -17.65 6.62 -2.07
CA LEU A 102 -18.49 6.32 -3.22
C LEU A 102 -18.00 4.98 -3.77
N PRO A 103 -18.68 3.85 -3.53
CA PRO A 103 -18.46 2.67 -4.33
C PRO A 103 -18.84 3.01 -5.78
N SER A 104 -17.83 2.99 -6.64
CA SER A 104 -17.95 2.97 -8.10
C SER A 104 -18.68 1.70 -8.54
N ARG A 105 -20.02 1.74 -8.52
CA ARG A 105 -21.02 0.98 -9.33
C ARG A 105 -22.29 1.82 -9.15
N TYR A 106 -22.87 2.53 -10.11
CA TYR A 106 -23.34 2.09 -11.41
C TYR A 106 -23.37 3.29 -12.35
N LEU A 107 -22.56 3.26 -13.41
CA LEU A 107 -22.95 3.92 -14.65
C LEU A 107 -23.73 2.90 -15.47
N THR A 108 -24.82 3.37 -16.08
CA THR A 108 -25.65 2.71 -17.11
C THR A 108 -26.79 1.84 -16.58
N VAL A 109 -28.02 2.37 -16.64
CA VAL A 109 -29.05 2.00 -17.63
C VAL A 109 -30.30 2.86 -17.41
N GLY A 110 -30.80 3.48 -18.49
CA GLY A 110 -32.24 3.58 -18.71
C GLY A 110 -32.99 4.73 -18.06
N ARG A 111 -33.21 5.79 -18.85
CA ARG A 111 -34.54 6.30 -19.21
C ARG A 111 -35.70 5.39 -18.71
N PHE A 112 -36.65 5.92 -17.93
CA PHE A 112 -38.12 5.87 -18.19
C PHE A 112 -38.95 6.41 -16.99
N ILE A 113 -39.67 7.50 -17.25
CA ILE A 113 -41.06 7.90 -16.92
C ILE A 113 -41.82 7.25 -15.72
N CYS A 114 -42.67 8.10 -15.10
CA CYS A 114 -43.88 7.89 -14.28
C CYS A 114 -43.62 8.06 -12.78
N LYS A 115 -44.28 8.99 -12.07
CA LYS A 115 -45.73 9.20 -11.94
C LYS A 115 -46.01 10.65 -11.55
#